data_AF-A0A423W664-F1
#
_entry.id   AF-A0A423W664-F1
#
_cell.length_a   1.000
_cell.length_b   1.000
_cell.length_c   1.000
_cell.angle_alpha   90.00
_cell.angle_beta   90.00
_cell.angle_gamma   90.00
#
_symmetry.space_group_name_H-M   'P 1'
#
loop_
_entity.id
_entity.type
_entity.pdbx_description
1 polymer ?
#
loop_
_entity_poly.entity_id
_entity_poly.type
_entity_poly.pdbx_seq_one_letter_code
_entity_poly.pdbx_strand_id
1 'polypeptide(L)'
;MPGNHALDTNRVVAQHANLNITTHGSDWFFTVCAIMGVSTLVFMGLAMTKPRTHRLFHYITAGITAVACISYWTMGSGLGQTPIQAEFVRPGSSKVFAAGTREIFYVRYIDWFVTTPLLLTDLLLTAGLPWPTILITILADEIMIVCGLVGALTQTSYKWGYWVFGMFAFFFVVYELVFDGRRHANALGGSVQRTFLHCGVLTIFLWFLYPIAWGLAEGGNVIHPDSEAIFYGILDILAKPVFGFLLVFGHNKIDPLQLGLSIREPGGHVRAGEKGHFQSDNPAGVANNGATNHGTINNGISDNGVTNNGNTHYGAASHGATEHVAPDHGTIAHGTTAPGTTGHI
;
A
#
# COMPACT_ATOMS: atom_id res chain seq x y z
N MET A 1 -31.81 -29.57 9.12
CA MET A 1 -30.51 -30.17 8.73
C MET A 1 -29.41 -29.17 9.08
N PRO A 2 -28.36 -29.55 9.82
CA PRO A 2 -27.23 -28.66 10.07
C PRO A 2 -26.44 -28.53 8.76
N GLY A 3 -26.36 -27.31 8.23
CA GLY A 3 -25.73 -26.99 6.95
C GLY A 3 -25.66 -25.47 6.79
N ASN A 4 -24.84 -24.99 5.85
CA ASN A 4 -24.77 -23.57 5.55
C ASN A 4 -26.05 -23.11 4.83
N HIS A 5 -26.84 -22.28 5.52
CA HIS A 5 -28.10 -21.70 5.02
C HIS A 5 -27.96 -20.21 4.72
N ALA A 6 -26.74 -19.69 4.58
CA ALA A 6 -26.51 -18.26 4.46
C ALA A 6 -27.15 -17.65 3.20
N LEU A 7 -27.04 -18.35 2.06
CA LEU A 7 -27.64 -17.92 0.79
C LEU A 7 -29.18 -17.90 0.86
N ASP A 8 -29.79 -18.89 1.48
CA ASP A 8 -31.25 -18.95 1.68
C ASP A 8 -31.73 -17.85 2.63
N THR A 9 -30.98 -17.62 3.71
CA THR A 9 -31.30 -16.61 4.72
C THR A 9 -31.24 -15.20 4.13
N ASN A 10 -30.20 -14.91 3.34
CA ASN A 10 -29.99 -13.59 2.74
C ASN A 10 -30.65 -13.44 1.37
N ARG A 11 -31.49 -14.40 0.95
CA ARG A 11 -32.15 -14.38 -0.36
C ARG A 11 -33.00 -13.12 -0.57
N VAL A 12 -33.56 -12.55 0.49
CA VAL A 12 -34.42 -11.36 0.42
C VAL A 12 -33.66 -10.04 0.44
N VAL A 13 -32.37 -10.04 0.81
CA VAL A 13 -31.57 -8.83 1.05
C VAL A 13 -30.74 -8.45 -0.17
N ALA A 14 -30.26 -9.43 -0.95
CA ALA A 14 -29.43 -9.21 -2.14
C ALA A 14 -30.23 -9.43 -3.43
N GLN A 15 -29.97 -8.65 -4.48
CA GLN A 15 -30.49 -8.93 -5.82
C GLN A 15 -29.75 -10.15 -6.38
N HIS A 16 -30.45 -11.20 -6.80
CA HIS A 16 -29.78 -12.44 -7.25
C HIS A 16 -29.61 -12.48 -8.76
N ALA A 17 -28.42 -12.87 -9.19
CA ALA A 17 -28.13 -13.17 -10.58
C ALA A 17 -28.68 -14.55 -10.96
N ASN A 18 -28.92 -14.77 -12.25
CA ASN A 18 -29.30 -16.10 -12.76
C ASN A 18 -28.15 -17.10 -12.64
N LEU A 19 -26.92 -16.60 -12.80
CA LEU A 19 -25.68 -17.34 -12.62
C LEU A 19 -24.98 -16.82 -11.36
N ASN A 20 -25.23 -17.48 -10.24
CA ASN A 20 -24.71 -17.16 -8.92
C ASN A 20 -23.92 -18.32 -8.31
N ILE A 21 -23.24 -18.08 -7.19
CA ILE A 21 -22.59 -19.12 -6.42
C ILE A 21 -23.60 -20.13 -5.85
N THR A 22 -23.14 -21.35 -5.64
CA THR A 22 -23.89 -22.38 -4.90
C THR A 22 -23.51 -22.37 -3.42
N THR A 23 -24.15 -23.21 -2.62
CA THR A 23 -23.76 -23.45 -1.22
C THR A 23 -22.29 -23.89 -1.10
N HIS A 24 -21.73 -24.59 -2.10
CA HIS A 24 -20.32 -24.95 -2.12
C HIS A 24 -19.40 -23.74 -2.29
N GLY A 25 -19.76 -22.77 -3.14
CA GLY A 25 -19.03 -21.50 -3.27
C GLY A 25 -19.08 -20.69 -1.97
N SER A 26 -20.24 -20.68 -1.31
CA SER A 26 -20.44 -20.03 0.00
C SER A 26 -19.59 -20.70 1.11
N ASP A 27 -19.58 -22.03 1.19
CA ASP A 27 -18.74 -22.79 2.14
C ASP A 27 -17.25 -22.50 1.94
N TRP A 28 -16.82 -22.40 0.68
CA TRP A 28 -15.45 -22.03 0.35
C TRP A 28 -15.12 -20.62 0.83
N PHE A 29 -16.00 -19.63 0.60
CA PHE A 29 -15.77 -18.28 1.11
C PHE A 29 -15.70 -18.22 2.64
N PHE A 30 -16.54 -18.97 3.37
CA PHE A 30 -16.42 -19.06 4.83
C PHE A 30 -15.11 -19.75 5.27
N THR A 31 -14.62 -20.72 4.50
CA THR A 31 -13.31 -21.34 4.74
C THR A 31 -12.19 -20.31 4.61
N VAL A 32 -12.18 -19.53 3.53
CA VAL A 32 -11.19 -18.46 3.34
C VAL A 32 -11.33 -17.40 4.44
N CYS A 33 -12.56 -17.01 4.82
CA CYS A 33 -12.83 -16.11 5.94
C CYS A 33 -12.16 -16.61 7.24
N ALA A 34 -12.32 -17.89 7.58
CA ALA A 34 -11.71 -18.46 8.77
C ALA A 34 -10.18 -18.42 8.72
N ILE A 35 -9.57 -18.74 7.57
CA ILE A 35 -8.12 -18.64 7.37
C ILE A 35 -7.63 -17.20 7.57
N MET A 36 -8.33 -16.23 6.98
CA MET A 36 -8.00 -14.80 7.11
C MET A 36 -8.11 -14.35 8.57
N GLY A 37 -9.22 -14.66 9.24
CA GLY A 37 -9.46 -14.29 10.64
C GLY A 37 -8.44 -14.90 11.61
N VAL A 38 -8.10 -16.18 11.45
CA VAL A 38 -7.03 -16.82 12.24
C VAL A 38 -5.69 -16.14 11.97
N SER A 39 -5.37 -15.85 10.71
CA SER A 39 -4.12 -15.18 10.34
C SER A 39 -4.02 -13.79 10.97
N THR A 40 -5.11 -13.01 11.00
CA THR A 40 -5.18 -11.72 11.69
C THR A 40 -4.83 -11.87 13.17
N LEU A 41 -5.44 -12.83 13.87
CA LEU A 41 -5.17 -13.07 15.29
C LEU A 41 -3.71 -13.46 15.53
N VAL A 42 -3.14 -14.29 14.64
CA VAL A 42 -1.73 -14.68 14.72
C VAL A 42 -0.80 -13.48 14.51
N PHE A 43 -1.02 -12.65 13.48
CA PHE A 43 -0.17 -11.46 13.26
C PHE A 43 -0.25 -10.46 14.41
N MET A 44 -1.45 -10.26 14.97
CA MET A 44 -1.63 -9.43 16.17
C MET A 44 -0.93 -10.03 17.39
N GLY A 45 -1.06 -11.33 17.62
CA GLY A 45 -0.35 -12.04 18.69
C GLY A 45 1.17 -11.93 18.55
N LEU A 46 1.71 -12.10 17.34
CA LEU A 46 3.13 -11.90 17.04
C LEU A 46 3.56 -10.45 17.28
N ALA A 47 2.75 -9.46 16.89
CA ALA A 47 3.03 -8.04 17.12
C ALA A 47 3.21 -7.73 18.62
N MET A 48 2.41 -8.35 19.50
CA MET A 48 2.50 -8.14 20.95
C MET A 48 3.84 -8.60 21.53
N THR A 49 4.55 -9.52 20.87
CA THR A 49 5.89 -9.97 21.29
C THR A 49 7.03 -9.02 20.92
N LYS A 50 6.76 -7.98 20.13
CA LYS A 50 7.77 -7.02 19.64
C LYS A 50 7.63 -5.65 20.32
N PRO A 51 8.71 -4.84 20.42
CA PRO A 51 8.61 -3.43 20.81
C PRO A 51 7.76 -2.63 19.80
N ARG A 52 7.12 -1.53 20.23
CA ARG A 52 6.16 -0.78 19.41
C ARG A 52 6.73 -0.31 18.07
N THR A 53 8.01 0.08 18.05
CA THR A 53 8.73 0.53 16.85
C THR A 53 8.88 -0.54 15.76
N HIS A 54 8.77 -1.83 16.09
CA HIS A 54 8.90 -2.95 15.15
C HIS A 54 7.56 -3.56 14.71
N ARG A 55 6.42 -3.01 15.17
CA ARG A 55 5.10 -3.60 14.93
C ARG A 55 4.45 -3.18 13.61
N LEU A 56 5.03 -2.21 12.90
CA LEU A 56 4.42 -1.63 11.69
C LEU A 56 3.98 -2.69 10.68
N PHE A 57 4.91 -3.53 10.21
CA PHE A 57 4.61 -4.59 9.24
C PHE A 57 3.60 -5.62 9.78
N HIS A 58 3.63 -5.91 11.08
CA HIS A 58 2.64 -6.82 11.68
C HIS A 58 1.23 -6.21 11.66
N TYR A 59 1.10 -4.91 11.94
CA TYR A 59 -0.18 -4.22 11.91
C TYR A 59 -0.73 -4.06 10.50
N ILE A 60 0.13 -3.76 9.52
CA ILE A 60 -0.29 -3.68 8.11
C ILE A 60 -0.78 -5.05 7.64
N THR A 61 0.01 -6.12 7.85
CA THR A 61 -0.37 -7.49 7.49
C THR A 61 -1.62 -7.99 8.24
N ALA A 62 -1.78 -7.65 9.52
CA ALA A 62 -3.00 -7.94 10.27
C ALA A 62 -4.21 -7.18 9.70
N GLY A 63 -4.04 -5.91 9.32
CA GLY A 63 -5.07 -5.11 8.66
C GLY A 63 -5.51 -5.71 7.33
N ILE A 64 -4.56 -6.15 6.50
CA ILE A 64 -4.82 -6.83 5.22
C ILE A 64 -5.72 -8.06 5.42
N THR A 65 -5.34 -8.94 6.34
CA THR A 65 -6.11 -10.16 6.62
C THR A 65 -7.44 -9.88 7.31
N ALA A 66 -7.53 -8.83 8.13
CA ALA A 66 -8.78 -8.45 8.79
C ALA A 66 -9.82 -7.94 7.78
N VAL A 67 -9.42 -7.07 6.85
CA VAL A 67 -10.28 -6.57 5.77
C VAL A 67 -10.73 -7.72 4.88
N ALA A 68 -9.80 -8.60 4.47
CA ALA A 68 -10.14 -9.79 3.70
C ALA A 68 -11.11 -10.70 4.45
N CYS A 69 -10.93 -10.92 5.76
CA CYS A 69 -11.86 -11.71 6.58
C CYS A 69 -13.30 -11.16 6.49
N ILE A 70 -13.48 -9.85 6.61
CA ILE A 70 -14.80 -9.21 6.53
C ILE A 70 -15.38 -9.33 5.11
N SER A 71 -14.56 -9.16 4.08
CA SER A 71 -15.00 -9.32 2.69
C SER A 71 -15.43 -10.75 2.37
N TYR A 72 -14.64 -11.75 2.78
CA TYR A 72 -14.98 -13.17 2.60
C TYR A 72 -16.19 -13.61 3.43
N TRP A 73 -16.37 -13.06 4.64
CA TRP A 73 -17.61 -13.22 5.39
C TRP A 73 -18.83 -12.69 4.61
N THR A 74 -18.69 -11.51 4.01
CA THR A 74 -19.75 -10.86 3.23
C THR A 74 -20.10 -11.68 1.98
N MET A 75 -19.09 -12.10 1.21
CA MET A 75 -19.28 -12.95 0.01
C MET A 75 -19.85 -14.32 0.38
N GLY A 76 -19.34 -14.96 1.44
CA GLY A 76 -19.87 -16.23 1.94
C GLY A 76 -21.32 -16.12 2.39
N SER A 77 -21.72 -14.96 2.88
CA SER A 77 -23.11 -14.66 3.25
C SER A 77 -24.02 -14.38 2.05
N GLY A 78 -23.51 -14.36 0.81
CA GLY A 78 -24.26 -13.98 -0.38
C GLY A 78 -24.57 -12.48 -0.47
N LEU A 79 -23.80 -11.65 0.24
CA LEU A 79 -23.95 -10.20 0.30
C LEU A 79 -22.84 -9.50 -0.50
N GLY A 80 -23.01 -8.20 -0.76
CA GLY A 80 -21.97 -7.40 -1.43
C GLY A 80 -21.77 -7.77 -2.91
N GLN A 81 -22.83 -8.24 -3.56
CA GLN A 81 -22.86 -8.58 -4.98
C GLN A 81 -23.96 -7.84 -5.72
N THR A 82 -23.81 -7.76 -7.05
CA THR A 82 -24.83 -7.23 -7.95
C THR A 82 -24.95 -8.08 -9.23
N PRO A 83 -26.17 -8.29 -9.77
CA PRO A 83 -26.35 -8.98 -11.04
C PRO A 83 -26.01 -8.08 -12.23
N ILE A 84 -25.13 -8.56 -13.11
CA ILE A 84 -24.74 -7.86 -14.34
C ILE A 84 -25.09 -8.74 -15.54
N GLN A 85 -25.76 -8.17 -16.56
CA GLN A 85 -26.07 -8.89 -17.79
C GLN A 85 -24.77 -9.44 -18.42
N ALA A 86 -24.70 -10.77 -18.58
CA ALA A 86 -23.54 -11.40 -19.17
C ALA A 86 -23.47 -11.07 -20.66
N GLU A 87 -22.34 -10.49 -21.08
CA GLU A 87 -22.06 -10.19 -22.49
C GLU A 87 -21.93 -11.48 -23.31
N PHE A 88 -21.11 -12.41 -22.82
CA PHE A 88 -20.81 -13.66 -23.51
C PHE A 88 -21.66 -14.80 -22.96
N VAL A 89 -22.70 -15.17 -23.71
CA VAL A 89 -23.47 -16.39 -23.47
C VAL A 89 -22.70 -17.58 -24.04
N ARG A 90 -22.72 -18.73 -23.34
CA ARG A 90 -21.97 -19.92 -23.75
C ARG A 90 -22.88 -21.14 -23.90
N PRO A 91 -23.65 -21.25 -25.01
CA PRO A 91 -24.60 -22.34 -25.23
C PRO A 91 -23.97 -23.73 -25.36
N GLY A 92 -22.65 -23.88 -25.31
CA GLY A 92 -21.99 -25.20 -25.27
C GLY A 92 -21.61 -25.67 -23.87
N SER A 93 -21.74 -24.82 -22.84
CA SER A 93 -21.20 -25.10 -21.51
C SER A 93 -22.32 -25.42 -20.53
N SER A 94 -22.34 -26.63 -19.97
CA SER A 94 -23.32 -27.00 -18.92
C SER A 94 -23.22 -26.15 -17.65
N LYS A 95 -22.10 -25.45 -17.44
CA LYS A 95 -21.86 -24.62 -16.25
C LYS A 95 -22.30 -23.16 -16.45
N VAL A 96 -22.27 -22.63 -17.67
CA VAL A 96 -22.56 -21.19 -17.94
C VAL A 96 -23.50 -21.00 -19.14
N PHE A 97 -24.31 -22.02 -19.44
CA PHE A 97 -25.11 -22.20 -20.66
C PHE A 97 -26.07 -21.04 -20.98
N ALA A 98 -26.73 -20.52 -19.94
CA ALA A 98 -27.81 -19.54 -20.04
C ALA A 98 -27.61 -18.44 -18.99
N ALA A 99 -26.44 -17.78 -19.04
CA ALA A 99 -25.98 -16.95 -17.95
C ALA A 99 -26.94 -15.83 -17.56
N GLY A 100 -27.77 -15.30 -18.48
CA GLY A 100 -28.67 -14.18 -18.18
C GLY A 100 -27.88 -13.07 -17.50
N THR A 101 -28.14 -12.85 -16.21
CA THR A 101 -27.27 -12.08 -15.32
C THR A 101 -26.22 -12.95 -14.62
N ARG A 102 -24.97 -12.50 -14.60
CA ARG A 102 -23.87 -13.03 -13.80
C ARG A 102 -23.75 -12.26 -12.49
N GLU A 103 -23.54 -12.99 -11.39
CA GLU A 103 -23.22 -12.42 -10.08
C GLU A 103 -21.82 -11.81 -10.07
N ILE A 104 -21.71 -10.55 -9.65
CA ILE A 104 -20.44 -9.85 -9.49
C ILE A 104 -20.31 -9.41 -8.03
N PHE A 105 -19.36 -10.01 -7.31
CA PHE A 105 -19.01 -9.61 -5.94
C PHE A 105 -18.19 -8.32 -5.93
N TYR A 106 -18.85 -7.17 -6.03
CA TYR A 106 -18.17 -5.88 -5.99
C TYR A 106 -17.42 -5.64 -4.67
N VAL A 107 -17.84 -6.29 -3.56
CA VAL A 107 -17.14 -6.23 -2.27
C VAL A 107 -15.70 -6.75 -2.35
N ARG A 108 -15.39 -7.64 -3.30
CA ARG A 108 -14.03 -8.10 -3.57
C ARG A 108 -13.12 -6.95 -3.98
N TYR A 109 -13.62 -6.05 -4.82
CA TYR A 109 -12.87 -4.88 -5.24
C TYR A 109 -12.75 -3.85 -4.11
N ILE A 110 -13.70 -3.80 -3.17
CA ILE A 110 -13.57 -2.98 -1.95
C ILE A 110 -12.45 -3.54 -1.05
N ASP A 111 -12.36 -4.87 -0.90
CA ASP A 111 -11.21 -5.50 -0.24
C ASP A 111 -9.92 -5.09 -0.93
N TRP A 112 -9.80 -5.31 -2.24
CA TRP A 112 -8.57 -5.01 -2.97
C TRP A 112 -8.20 -3.53 -2.92
N PHE A 113 -9.17 -2.62 -3.06
CA PHE A 113 -8.97 -1.18 -2.93
C PHE A 113 -8.30 -0.80 -1.59
N VAL A 114 -8.55 -1.56 -0.52
CA VAL A 114 -7.89 -1.33 0.77
C VAL A 114 -6.61 -2.15 0.91
N THR A 115 -6.58 -3.40 0.44
CA THR A 115 -5.51 -4.35 0.76
C THR A 115 -4.34 -4.33 -0.22
N THR A 116 -4.56 -4.01 -1.50
CA THR A 116 -3.46 -3.94 -2.47
C THR A 116 -2.52 -2.74 -2.21
N PRO A 117 -3.01 -1.53 -1.82
CA PRO A 117 -2.12 -0.46 -1.37
C PRO A 117 -1.32 -0.82 -0.13
N LEU A 118 -1.92 -1.56 0.81
CA LEU A 118 -1.24 -2.01 2.02
C LEU A 118 -0.15 -3.06 1.71
N LEU A 119 -0.41 -4.01 0.79
CA LEU A 119 0.57 -4.99 0.32
C LEU A 119 1.76 -4.31 -0.37
N LEU A 120 1.48 -3.30 -1.22
CA LEU A 120 2.53 -2.51 -1.85
C LEU A 120 3.31 -1.67 -0.84
N THR A 121 2.62 -1.07 0.13
CA THR A 121 3.28 -0.34 1.22
C THR A 121 4.26 -1.25 1.97
N ASP A 122 3.85 -2.46 2.33
CA ASP A 122 4.71 -3.46 2.97
C ASP A 122 5.97 -3.75 2.14
N LEU A 123 5.83 -3.98 0.83
CA LEU A 123 6.96 -4.24 -0.08
C LEU A 123 7.89 -3.04 -0.26
N LEU A 124 7.33 -1.87 -0.56
CA LEU A 124 8.11 -0.69 -0.92
C LEU A 124 8.81 -0.09 0.30
N LEU A 125 8.18 -0.15 1.48
CA LEU A 125 8.85 0.18 2.74
C LEU A 125 9.97 -0.82 3.06
N THR A 126 9.76 -2.11 2.76
CA THR A 126 10.82 -3.11 2.91
C THR A 126 12.03 -2.80 2.01
N ALA A 127 11.81 -2.31 0.80
CA ALA A 127 12.88 -1.88 -0.09
C ALA A 127 13.46 -0.49 0.25
N GLY A 128 12.91 0.22 1.24
CA GLY A 128 13.37 1.56 1.64
C GLY A 128 13.12 2.64 0.59
N LEU A 129 12.02 2.52 -0.19
CA LEU A 129 11.70 3.49 -1.23
C LEU A 129 11.23 4.83 -0.64
N PRO A 130 11.49 5.95 -1.35
CA PRO A 130 11.03 7.25 -0.92
C PRO A 130 9.51 7.38 -1.08
N TRP A 131 8.88 8.15 -0.20
CA TRP A 131 7.41 8.34 -0.18
C TRP A 131 6.79 8.76 -1.52
N PRO A 132 7.38 9.66 -2.33
CA PRO A 132 6.80 9.99 -3.63
C PRO A 132 6.64 8.78 -4.55
N THR A 133 7.62 7.87 -4.56
CA THR A 133 7.56 6.64 -5.36
C THR A 133 6.53 5.65 -4.80
N ILE A 134 6.43 5.55 -3.47
CA ILE A 134 5.37 4.75 -2.83
C ILE A 134 3.99 5.26 -3.22
N LEU A 135 3.76 6.56 -3.11
CA LEU A 135 2.46 7.18 -3.37
C LEU A 135 2.04 7.10 -4.84
N ILE A 136 2.97 7.28 -5.80
CA ILE A 136 2.63 7.12 -7.23
C ILE A 136 2.36 5.65 -7.59
N THR A 137 3.07 4.72 -6.95
CA THR A 137 2.81 3.27 -7.15
C THR A 137 1.44 2.89 -6.59
N ILE A 138 1.08 3.41 -5.40
CA ILE A 138 -0.26 3.23 -4.83
C ILE A 138 -1.33 3.85 -5.72
N LEU A 139 -1.11 5.05 -6.26
CA LEU A 139 -2.08 5.66 -7.18
C LEU A 139 -2.32 4.79 -8.43
N ALA A 140 -1.26 4.21 -9.00
CA ALA A 140 -1.40 3.29 -10.11
C ALA A 140 -2.16 2.01 -9.72
N ASP A 141 -1.90 1.47 -8.53
CA ASP A 141 -2.65 0.34 -7.97
C ASP A 141 -4.14 0.66 -7.82
N GLU A 142 -4.49 1.84 -7.31
CA GLU A 142 -5.89 2.27 -7.19
C GLU A 142 -6.57 2.40 -8.56
N ILE A 143 -5.87 2.96 -9.55
CA ILE A 143 -6.37 3.03 -10.93
C ILE A 143 -6.64 1.62 -11.47
N MET A 144 -5.74 0.66 -11.20
CA MET A 144 -5.91 -0.74 -11.59
C MET A 144 -7.17 -1.35 -10.97
N ILE A 145 -7.37 -1.21 -9.65
CA ILE A 145 -8.54 -1.77 -8.95
C ILE A 145 -9.85 -1.12 -9.40
N VAL A 146 -9.88 0.21 -9.52
CA VAL A 146 -11.07 0.95 -9.98
C VAL A 146 -11.43 0.56 -11.41
N CYS A 147 -10.46 0.44 -12.31
CA CYS A 147 -10.70 -0.04 -13.66
C CYS A 147 -11.26 -1.48 -13.67
N GLY A 148 -10.69 -2.37 -12.84
CA GLY A 148 -11.19 -3.74 -12.70
C GLY A 148 -12.66 -3.80 -12.24
N LEU A 149 -13.02 -2.98 -11.26
CA LEU A 149 -14.39 -2.88 -10.75
C LEU A 149 -15.36 -2.34 -11.81
N VAL A 150 -15.03 -1.19 -12.41
CA VAL A 150 -15.90 -0.57 -13.43
C VAL A 150 -16.05 -1.50 -14.64
N GLY A 151 -14.98 -2.18 -15.04
CA GLY A 151 -15.04 -3.22 -16.07
C GLY A 151 -15.98 -4.36 -15.70
N ALA A 152 -15.91 -4.88 -14.46
CA ALA A 152 -16.76 -5.98 -14.01
C ALA A 152 -18.25 -5.61 -14.00
N LEU A 153 -18.56 -4.35 -13.71
CA LEU A 153 -19.91 -3.80 -13.71
C LEU A 153 -20.40 -3.39 -15.12
N THR A 154 -19.53 -3.39 -16.12
CA THR A 154 -19.87 -3.04 -17.50
C THR A 154 -20.43 -4.25 -18.24
N GLN A 155 -21.63 -4.09 -18.84
CA GLN A 155 -22.34 -5.15 -19.56
C GLN A 155 -21.89 -5.35 -21.01
N THR A 156 -21.24 -4.34 -21.60
CA THR A 156 -20.82 -4.33 -23.00
C THR A 156 -19.33 -4.62 -23.13
N SER A 157 -18.87 -4.79 -24.37
CA SER A 157 -17.45 -4.99 -24.69
C SER A 157 -16.53 -3.85 -24.22
N TYR A 158 -17.08 -2.69 -23.84
CA TYR A 158 -16.31 -1.59 -23.22
C TYR A 158 -15.58 -2.03 -21.95
N LYS A 159 -16.01 -3.11 -21.28
CA LYS A 159 -15.31 -3.70 -20.15
C LYS A 159 -13.83 -4.00 -20.46
N TRP A 160 -13.52 -4.37 -21.71
CA TRP A 160 -12.15 -4.66 -22.14
C TRP A 160 -11.29 -3.41 -22.26
N GLY A 161 -11.90 -2.24 -22.51
CA GLY A 161 -11.19 -0.96 -22.43
C GLY A 161 -10.69 -0.68 -21.02
N TYR A 162 -11.55 -0.88 -20.01
CA TYR A 162 -11.14 -0.79 -18.60
C TYR A 162 -10.10 -1.84 -18.23
N TRP A 163 -10.23 -3.07 -18.72
CA TRP A 163 -9.21 -4.10 -18.52
C TRP A 163 -7.85 -3.67 -19.08
N VAL A 164 -7.80 -3.08 -20.29
CA VAL A 164 -6.56 -2.57 -20.89
C VAL A 164 -5.96 -1.42 -20.06
N PHE A 165 -6.77 -0.45 -19.63
CA PHE A 165 -6.28 0.63 -18.74
C PHE A 165 -5.75 0.09 -17.41
N GLY A 166 -6.46 -0.87 -16.81
CA GLY A 166 -6.00 -1.56 -15.60
C GLY A 166 -4.69 -2.31 -15.82
N MET A 167 -4.49 -2.96 -16.98
CA MET A 167 -3.24 -3.63 -17.32
C MET A 167 -2.07 -2.67 -17.48
N PHE A 168 -2.28 -1.47 -18.06
CA PHE A 168 -1.23 -0.45 -18.12
C PHE A 168 -0.81 0.01 -16.71
N ALA A 169 -1.78 0.25 -15.83
CA ALA A 169 -1.50 0.60 -14.45
C ALA A 169 -0.80 -0.54 -13.69
N PHE A 170 -1.22 -1.78 -13.90
CA PHE A 170 -0.56 -2.97 -13.37
C PHE A 170 0.90 -3.09 -13.84
N PHE A 171 1.18 -2.88 -15.13
CA PHE A 171 2.54 -2.92 -15.63
C PHE A 171 3.43 -1.82 -15.07
N PHE A 172 2.87 -0.66 -14.74
CA PHE A 172 3.59 0.38 -14.00
C PHE A 172 3.95 -0.10 -12.58
N VAL A 173 3.02 -0.73 -11.85
CA VAL A 173 3.31 -1.33 -10.54
C VAL A 173 4.40 -2.41 -10.64
N VAL A 174 4.34 -3.28 -11.66
CA VAL A 174 5.37 -4.28 -11.92
C VAL A 174 6.72 -3.63 -12.22
N TYR A 175 6.76 -2.55 -13.00
CA TYR A 175 7.98 -1.80 -13.27
C TYR A 175 8.60 -1.27 -11.97
N GLU A 176 7.80 -0.63 -11.12
CA GLU A 176 8.24 -0.10 -9.82
C GLU A 176 8.81 -1.22 -8.94
N LEU A 177 8.19 -2.39 -8.87
CA LEU A 177 8.69 -3.52 -8.08
C LEU A 177 9.97 -4.14 -8.65
N VAL A 178 10.02 -4.36 -9.97
CA VAL A 178 11.11 -5.10 -10.64
C VAL A 178 12.37 -4.26 -10.79
N PHE A 179 12.24 -2.97 -11.06
CA PHE A 179 13.37 -2.09 -11.34
C PHE A 179 13.72 -1.24 -10.12
N ASP A 180 12.84 -0.34 -9.70
CA ASP A 180 13.15 0.64 -8.65
C ASP A 180 13.21 0.00 -7.26
N GLY A 181 12.20 -0.81 -6.92
CA GLY A 181 12.15 -1.66 -5.73
C GLY A 181 13.40 -2.51 -5.56
N ARG A 182 13.74 -3.27 -6.61
CA ARG A 182 14.91 -4.15 -6.61
C ARG A 182 16.22 -3.40 -6.50
N ARG A 183 16.36 -2.24 -7.16
CA ARG A 183 17.58 -1.41 -7.09
C ARG A 183 17.82 -0.93 -5.66
N HIS A 184 16.80 -0.40 -4.98
CA HIS A 184 16.93 0.06 -3.59
C HIS A 184 17.19 -1.11 -2.62
N ALA A 185 16.45 -2.21 -2.75
CA ALA A 185 16.65 -3.39 -1.92
C ALA A 185 18.07 -3.99 -2.07
N ASN A 186 18.62 -4.00 -3.30
CA ASN A 186 19.99 -4.44 -3.56
C ASN A 186 21.04 -3.51 -2.91
N ALA A 187 20.80 -2.20 -2.88
CA ALA A 187 21.70 -1.25 -2.24
C ALA A 187 21.75 -1.42 -0.71
N LEU A 188 20.63 -1.79 -0.08
CA LEU A 188 20.57 -2.13 1.34
C LEU A 188 21.18 -3.51 1.65
N GLY A 189 21.04 -4.46 0.73
CA GLY A 189 21.66 -5.78 0.81
C GLY A 189 21.12 -6.68 1.93
N GLY A 190 21.82 -7.79 2.19
CA GLY A 190 21.58 -8.64 3.36
C GLY A 190 20.16 -9.22 3.46
N SER A 191 19.54 -9.09 4.63
CA SER A 191 18.18 -9.62 4.90
C SER A 191 17.09 -8.82 4.18
N VAL A 192 17.32 -7.52 3.95
CA VAL A 192 16.39 -6.63 3.24
C VAL A 192 16.21 -7.09 1.80
N GLN A 193 17.32 -7.23 1.08
CA GLN A 193 17.32 -7.70 -0.31
C GLN A 193 16.59 -9.04 -0.46
N ARG A 194 16.89 -10.01 0.41
CA ARG A 194 16.28 -11.35 0.36
C ARG A 194 14.79 -11.31 0.64
N THR A 195 14.37 -10.57 1.66
CA THR A 195 12.95 -10.43 2.04
C THR A 195 12.17 -9.77 0.90
N PHE A 196 12.67 -8.65 0.37
CA PHE A 196 12.05 -7.97 -0.76
C PHE A 196 11.95 -8.89 -2.00
N LEU A 197 13.01 -9.63 -2.32
CA LEU A 197 13.02 -10.51 -3.49
C LEU A 197 12.00 -11.64 -3.35
N HIS A 198 11.95 -12.33 -2.20
CA HIS A 198 11.00 -13.43 -2.00
C HIS A 198 9.56 -12.94 -2.01
N CYS A 199 9.25 -11.87 -1.28
CA CYS A 199 7.92 -11.29 -1.24
C CYS A 199 7.52 -10.71 -2.61
N GLY A 200 8.41 -9.96 -3.27
CA GLY A 200 8.15 -9.33 -4.55
C GLY A 200 7.93 -10.34 -5.68
N VAL A 201 8.71 -11.42 -5.75
CA VAL A 201 8.51 -12.50 -6.74
C VAL A 201 7.16 -13.18 -6.53
N LEU A 202 6.80 -13.50 -5.28
CA LEU A 202 5.50 -14.08 -4.95
C LEU A 202 4.36 -13.15 -5.39
N THR A 203 4.43 -11.87 -5.02
CA THR A 203 3.42 -10.87 -5.37
C THR A 203 3.25 -10.74 -6.87
N ILE A 204 4.33 -10.52 -7.62
CA ILE A 204 4.27 -10.36 -9.08
C ILE A 204 3.66 -11.61 -9.72
N PHE A 205 4.16 -12.80 -9.37
CA PHE A 205 3.65 -14.06 -9.93
C PHE A 205 2.14 -14.22 -9.71
N LEU A 206 1.67 -14.01 -8.47
CA LEU A 206 0.26 -14.14 -8.15
C LEU A 206 -0.57 -13.05 -8.83
N TRP A 207 -0.11 -11.80 -8.84
CA TRP A 207 -0.85 -10.66 -9.39
C TRP A 207 -1.07 -10.79 -10.89
N PHE A 208 -0.17 -11.45 -11.63
CA PHE A 208 -0.42 -11.80 -13.04
C PHE A 208 -1.59 -12.77 -13.24
N LEU A 209 -1.94 -13.57 -12.23
CA LEU A 209 -3.06 -14.52 -12.30
C LEU A 209 -4.43 -13.84 -12.07
N TYR A 210 -4.48 -12.72 -11.34
CA TYR A 210 -5.73 -11.99 -11.09
C TYR A 210 -6.41 -11.43 -12.37
N PRO A 211 -5.72 -10.76 -13.31
CA PRO A 211 -6.34 -10.30 -14.56
C PRO A 211 -6.70 -11.45 -15.50
N ILE A 212 -6.03 -12.61 -15.38
CA ILE A 212 -6.41 -13.84 -16.09
C ILE A 212 -7.71 -14.39 -15.50
N ALA A 213 -7.80 -14.51 -14.18
CA ALA A 213 -9.03 -14.89 -13.50
C ALA A 213 -10.18 -13.97 -13.90
N TRP A 214 -9.92 -12.66 -13.94
CA TRP A 214 -10.90 -11.65 -14.34
C TRP A 214 -11.38 -11.86 -15.77
N GLY A 215 -10.45 -12.07 -16.71
CA GLY A 215 -10.77 -12.33 -18.11
C GLY A 215 -11.57 -13.60 -18.31
N LEU A 216 -11.35 -14.62 -17.48
CA LEU A 216 -12.11 -15.88 -17.50
C LEU A 216 -13.46 -15.77 -16.79
N ALA A 217 -13.60 -14.91 -15.78
CA ALA A 217 -14.81 -14.75 -14.99
C ALA A 217 -15.64 -13.54 -15.44
N GLU A 218 -15.45 -12.37 -14.85
CA GLU A 218 -16.26 -11.16 -15.04
C GLU A 218 -16.20 -10.63 -16.49
N GLY A 219 -15.03 -10.77 -17.12
CA GLY A 219 -14.80 -10.36 -18.50
C GLY A 219 -15.49 -11.29 -19.50
N GLY A 220 -14.99 -12.52 -19.59
CA GLY A 220 -15.36 -13.48 -20.62
C GLY A 220 -16.48 -14.46 -20.26
N ASN A 221 -16.93 -14.51 -19.00
CA ASN A 221 -17.95 -15.45 -18.52
C ASN A 221 -17.64 -16.92 -18.92
N VAL A 222 -16.38 -17.33 -18.83
CA VAL A 222 -15.88 -18.68 -19.16
C VAL A 222 -16.11 -19.64 -17.99
N ILE A 223 -15.83 -19.19 -16.76
CA ILE A 223 -15.90 -20.02 -15.56
C ILE A 223 -17.12 -19.67 -14.70
N HIS A 224 -17.67 -20.68 -14.02
CA HIS A 224 -18.79 -20.54 -13.09
C HIS A 224 -18.38 -19.67 -11.87
N PRO A 225 -19.29 -18.89 -11.24
CA PRO A 225 -18.99 -18.14 -10.02
C PRO A 225 -18.34 -18.97 -8.90
N ASP A 226 -18.72 -20.24 -8.71
CA ASP A 226 -18.01 -21.13 -7.77
C ASP A 226 -16.54 -21.39 -8.14
N SER A 227 -16.25 -21.52 -9.44
CA SER A 227 -14.88 -21.71 -9.92
C SER A 227 -14.06 -20.43 -9.79
N GLU A 228 -14.69 -19.28 -10.02
CA GLU A 228 -14.12 -17.95 -9.74
C GLU A 228 -13.81 -17.79 -8.24
N ALA A 229 -14.74 -18.19 -7.36
CA ALA A 229 -14.56 -18.16 -5.91
C ALA A 229 -13.36 -18.98 -5.45
N ILE A 230 -13.19 -20.19 -6.00
CA ILE A 230 -12.02 -21.04 -5.74
C ILE A 230 -10.74 -20.37 -6.25
N PHE A 231 -10.76 -19.86 -7.48
CA PHE A 231 -9.57 -19.25 -8.09
C PHE A 231 -9.09 -18.05 -7.27
N TYR A 232 -9.94 -17.04 -7.04
CA TYR A 232 -9.56 -15.88 -6.25
C TYR A 232 -9.27 -16.23 -4.79
N GLY A 233 -10.01 -17.17 -4.19
CA GLY A 233 -9.76 -17.62 -2.82
C GLY A 233 -8.38 -18.20 -2.61
N ILE A 234 -7.91 -19.05 -3.54
CA ILE A 234 -6.55 -19.60 -3.50
C ILE A 234 -5.52 -18.48 -3.66
N LEU A 235 -5.72 -17.59 -4.64
CA LEU A 235 -4.81 -16.47 -4.86
C LEU A 235 -4.71 -15.57 -3.62
N ASP A 236 -5.84 -15.24 -2.98
CA ASP A 236 -5.86 -14.39 -1.80
C ASP A 236 -5.21 -15.05 -0.58
N ILE A 237 -5.39 -16.36 -0.37
CA ILE A 237 -4.65 -17.08 0.69
C ILE A 237 -3.13 -16.98 0.46
N LEU A 238 -2.68 -17.08 -0.78
CA LEU A 238 -1.25 -16.97 -1.10
C LEU A 238 -0.74 -15.53 -0.99
N ALA A 239 -1.54 -14.56 -1.46
CA ALA A 239 -1.16 -13.16 -1.56
C ALA A 239 -1.31 -12.38 -0.24
N LYS A 240 -2.12 -12.86 0.71
CA LYS A 240 -2.38 -12.16 1.98
C LYS A 240 -1.71 -12.88 3.16
N PRO A 241 -2.19 -14.00 3.70
CA PRO A 241 -1.57 -14.62 4.86
C PRO A 241 -0.20 -15.26 4.55
N VAL A 242 -0.04 -16.00 3.44
CA VAL A 242 1.28 -16.61 3.12
C VAL A 242 2.34 -15.54 2.85
N PHE A 243 2.01 -14.53 2.05
CA PHE A 243 2.82 -13.32 1.90
C PHE A 243 3.14 -12.68 3.26
N GLY A 244 2.13 -12.50 4.12
CA GLY A 244 2.28 -11.89 5.43
C GLY A 244 3.25 -12.64 6.35
N PHE A 245 3.18 -13.97 6.39
CA PHE A 245 4.13 -14.79 7.13
C PHE A 245 5.55 -14.66 6.57
N LEU A 246 5.70 -14.71 5.25
CA LEU A 246 7.00 -14.54 4.58
C LEU A 246 7.62 -13.17 4.94
N LEU A 247 6.82 -12.11 4.89
CA LEU A 247 7.23 -10.74 5.20
C LEU A 247 7.61 -10.58 6.68
N VAL A 248 6.72 -10.95 7.60
CA VAL A 248 6.93 -10.82 9.06
C VAL A 248 8.16 -11.62 9.51
N PHE A 249 8.35 -12.83 8.98
CA PHE A 249 9.52 -13.63 9.30
C PHE A 249 10.82 -13.09 8.69
N GLY A 250 10.77 -12.48 7.50
CA GLY A 250 11.89 -11.76 6.91
C GLY A 250 12.34 -10.57 7.77
N HIS A 251 11.37 -9.80 8.29
CA HIS A 251 11.61 -8.64 9.14
C HIS A 251 12.11 -8.96 10.55
N ASN A 252 12.09 -10.22 11.00
CA ASN A 252 12.71 -10.60 12.28
C ASN A 252 14.22 -10.28 12.34
N LYS A 253 14.88 -10.12 11.18
CA LYS A 253 16.32 -9.84 11.06
C LYS A 253 16.61 -8.45 10.51
N ILE A 254 15.61 -7.58 10.39
CA ILE A 254 15.73 -6.23 9.82
C ILE A 254 15.40 -5.23 10.91
N ASP A 255 16.29 -4.28 11.15
CA ASP A 255 16.02 -3.14 12.02
C ASP A 255 15.26 -2.07 11.21
N PRO A 256 14.09 -1.58 11.66
CA PRO A 256 13.37 -0.48 11.01
C PRO A 256 14.23 0.75 10.71
N LEU A 257 15.28 1.00 11.50
CA LEU A 257 16.23 2.09 11.25
C LEU A 257 17.00 1.91 9.94
N GLN A 258 17.28 0.67 9.53
CA GLN A 258 17.92 0.36 8.24
C GLN A 258 17.04 0.75 7.04
N LEU A 259 15.73 0.86 7.26
CA LEU A 259 14.74 1.24 6.26
C LEU A 259 14.44 2.74 6.26
N GLY A 260 15.13 3.53 7.10
CA GLY A 260 14.84 4.95 7.28
C GLY A 260 13.54 5.24 8.03
N LEU A 261 12.94 4.24 8.68
CA LEU A 261 11.69 4.39 9.42
C LEU A 261 11.99 4.82 10.86
N SER A 262 11.83 6.12 11.14
CA SER A 262 11.88 6.67 12.50
C SER A 262 10.48 6.92 13.04
N ILE A 263 10.00 6.04 13.95
CA ILE A 263 8.74 6.23 14.66
C ILE A 263 9.06 7.03 15.92
N ARG A 264 8.59 8.28 15.98
CA ARG A 264 8.75 9.14 17.16
C ARG A 264 7.70 8.78 18.22
N GLU A 265 8.15 8.34 19.38
CA GLU A 265 7.27 8.17 20.54
C GLU A 265 7.13 9.50 21.31
N PRO A 266 5.94 9.84 21.83
CA PRO A 266 5.77 11.01 22.69
C PRO A 266 6.73 10.95 23.89
N GLY A 267 7.65 11.90 23.99
CA GLY A 267 8.68 11.95 25.04
C GLY A 267 10.06 11.35 24.67
N GLY A 268 10.23 10.82 23.45
CA GLY A 268 11.52 10.30 22.99
C GLY A 268 12.53 11.41 22.68
N HIS A 269 13.65 11.44 23.40
CA HIS A 269 14.79 12.30 23.06
C HIS A 269 15.35 11.93 21.68
N VAL A 270 15.61 12.93 20.84
CA VAL A 270 16.25 12.79 19.54
C VAL A 270 17.64 12.20 19.74
N ARG A 271 17.85 10.91 19.43
CA ARG A 271 19.20 10.41 19.17
C ARG A 271 19.61 10.89 17.78
N ALA A 272 20.10 12.13 17.73
CA ALA A 272 20.72 12.68 16.55
C ALA A 272 21.95 11.81 16.20
N GLY A 273 21.96 11.28 14.98
CA GLY A 273 23.02 10.54 14.32
C GLY A 273 24.26 10.18 15.17
N GLU A 274 24.26 8.97 15.69
CA GLU A 274 25.52 8.36 16.13
C GLU A 274 26.30 7.98 14.86
N LYS A 275 27.23 8.85 14.48
CA LYS A 275 28.25 8.55 13.48
C LYS A 275 28.87 7.22 13.87
N GLY A 276 28.75 6.21 13.01
CA GLY A 276 29.38 4.91 13.21
C GLY A 276 30.89 5.09 13.41
N HIS A 277 31.34 4.93 14.65
CA HIS A 277 32.75 4.83 14.98
C HIS A 277 33.21 3.44 14.52
N PHE A 278 33.80 3.38 13.32
CA PHE A 278 34.63 2.23 12.94
C PHE A 278 35.91 2.33 13.77
N GLN A 279 35.93 1.62 14.89
CA GLN A 279 37.12 1.42 15.71
C GLN A 279 37.92 0.26 15.09
N SER A 280 39.01 0.60 14.39
CA SER A 280 39.99 -0.40 13.96
C SER A 280 40.88 -0.76 15.14
N ASP A 281 40.59 -1.87 15.81
CA ASP A 281 41.52 -2.48 16.76
C ASP A 281 42.65 -3.17 15.98
N ASN A 282 43.89 -2.74 16.17
CA ASN A 282 45.02 -3.67 16.19
C ASN A 282 46.15 -3.15 17.10
N PRO A 283 46.81 -4.03 17.88
CA PRO A 283 47.67 -3.65 18.99
C PRO A 283 49.13 -3.41 18.60
N ALA A 284 49.83 -2.74 19.52
CA ALA A 284 51.17 -2.19 19.45
C ALA A 284 52.31 -3.12 18.96
N GLY A 285 53.33 -2.50 18.34
CA GLY A 285 54.65 -3.09 18.20
C GLY A 285 55.67 -2.27 17.38
N VAL A 286 56.69 -1.79 18.09
CA VAL A 286 58.08 -1.53 17.64
C VAL A 286 58.44 -0.12 17.12
N ALA A 287 59.45 0.42 17.81
CA ALA A 287 60.13 1.69 17.64
C ALA A 287 60.95 1.80 16.34
N ASN A 288 61.16 3.03 15.85
CA ASN A 288 62.45 3.43 15.32
C ASN A 288 62.66 4.96 15.33
N ASN A 289 63.86 5.34 15.79
CA ASN A 289 64.42 6.69 15.79
C ASN A 289 64.72 7.19 14.38
N GLY A 290 64.65 8.51 14.16
CA GLY A 290 65.33 9.13 13.03
C GLY A 290 64.96 10.58 12.70
N ALA A 291 65.93 11.47 12.94
CA ALA A 291 66.19 12.74 12.26
C ALA A 291 65.37 14.00 12.66
N THR A 292 66.11 14.83 13.40
CA THR A 292 65.99 16.27 13.62
C THR A 292 65.77 17.10 12.34
N ASN A 293 64.95 18.14 12.42
CA ASN A 293 65.24 19.40 11.74
C ASN A 293 64.66 20.62 12.47
N HIS A 294 65.49 21.66 12.49
CA HIS A 294 65.43 22.92 13.22
C HIS A 294 64.25 23.84 12.82
N GLY A 295 63.72 24.60 13.78
CA GLY A 295 62.70 25.65 13.53
C GLY A 295 62.21 26.37 14.79
N THR A 296 63.12 27.06 15.48
CA THR A 296 62.97 28.23 16.38
C THR A 296 61.76 29.16 16.01
N ILE A 297 61.02 29.90 16.86
CA ILE A 297 61.12 30.44 18.23
C ILE A 297 59.70 30.89 18.73
N ASN A 298 59.41 30.62 20.01
CA ASN A 298 58.79 31.43 21.09
C ASN A 298 57.44 32.18 21.09
N ASN A 299 56.86 32.06 22.31
CA ASN A 299 55.94 32.90 23.09
C ASN A 299 54.45 32.77 22.74
N GLY A 300 53.60 32.13 23.58
CA GLY A 300 53.32 32.47 24.99
C GLY A 300 52.21 33.55 24.99
N ILE A 301 51.04 33.42 25.60
CA ILE A 301 50.71 33.03 26.98
C ILE A 301 49.18 32.84 27.08
N SER A 302 48.80 31.96 27.99
CA SER A 302 47.49 31.67 28.58
C SER A 302 46.87 32.81 29.40
N ASP A 303 45.55 32.99 29.36
CA ASP A 303 44.61 32.99 30.50
C ASP A 303 43.22 33.46 30.02
N ASN A 304 42.16 32.66 30.18
CA ASN A 304 41.26 32.63 31.33
C ASN A 304 40.60 33.98 31.69
N GLY A 305 39.28 34.03 31.44
CA GLY A 305 38.26 34.48 32.38
C GLY A 305 38.29 35.93 32.85
N VAL A 306 37.18 36.65 32.63
CA VAL A 306 36.25 37.08 33.69
C VAL A 306 35.29 38.12 33.12
N THR A 307 34.01 37.89 33.41
CA THR A 307 32.84 38.75 33.24
C THR A 307 32.91 40.02 34.10
N ASN A 308 32.51 41.19 33.58
CA ASN A 308 31.34 41.92 34.08
C ASN A 308 31.14 43.31 33.43
N ASN A 309 29.88 43.51 33.00
CA ASN A 309 28.98 44.60 33.37
C ASN A 309 29.32 46.07 33.00
N GLY A 310 28.33 46.74 32.38
CA GLY A 310 28.00 48.12 32.75
C GLY A 310 27.80 49.13 31.62
N ASN A 311 26.55 49.60 31.51
CA ASN A 311 26.10 50.95 31.15
C ASN A 311 26.00 51.41 29.67
N THR A 312 24.77 51.29 29.18
CA THR A 312 23.89 52.33 28.60
C THR A 312 24.46 53.75 28.34
N HIS A 313 24.27 54.22 27.10
CA HIS A 313 24.03 55.64 26.81
C HIS A 313 22.91 55.80 25.77
N TYR A 314 21.96 56.69 26.07
CA TYR A 314 20.83 57.14 25.23
C TYR A 314 21.22 58.41 24.46
N GLY A 315 20.58 58.63 23.30
CA GLY A 315 20.49 59.92 22.56
C GLY A 315 20.67 59.74 21.04
N ALA A 316 19.60 59.61 20.24
CA ALA A 316 18.79 60.68 19.60
C ALA A 316 19.59 61.50 18.56
N ALA A 317 19.12 61.90 17.36
CA ALA A 317 17.95 61.68 16.49
C ALA A 317 18.22 62.45 15.16
N SER A 318 17.69 62.01 14.01
CA SER A 318 17.11 62.82 12.89
C SER A 318 16.88 61.90 11.65
N HIS A 319 15.64 61.67 11.23
CA HIS A 319 14.77 62.39 10.28
C HIS A 319 15.18 62.36 8.79
N GLY A 320 14.33 61.73 7.98
CA GLY A 320 14.24 61.88 6.52
C GLY A 320 13.06 61.07 5.97
N ALA A 321 11.94 61.74 5.67
CA ALA A 321 10.76 61.18 5.02
C ALA A 321 10.78 61.49 3.51
N THR A 322 10.19 60.63 2.67
CA THR A 322 9.06 60.94 1.75
C THR A 322 8.78 59.80 0.76
N GLU A 323 7.54 59.81 0.26
CA GLU A 323 6.69 58.77 -0.32
C GLU A 323 6.84 58.48 -1.84
N HIS A 324 5.98 57.54 -2.28
CA HIS A 324 5.36 57.30 -3.61
C HIS A 324 6.07 56.30 -4.53
N VAL A 325 5.43 55.39 -5.29
CA VAL A 325 4.03 55.05 -5.62
C VAL A 325 4.03 53.69 -6.33
N ALA A 326 2.98 52.88 -6.14
CA ALA A 326 2.64 51.70 -6.95
C ALA A 326 1.64 52.08 -8.07
N PRO A 327 1.47 51.25 -9.11
CA PRO A 327 0.13 50.67 -9.23
C PRO A 327 0.08 49.22 -9.74
N ASP A 328 -0.86 48.47 -9.14
CA ASP A 328 -1.34 47.16 -9.56
C ASP A 328 -2.41 47.29 -10.67
N HIS A 329 -2.31 46.44 -11.69
CA HIS A 329 -3.41 46.03 -12.58
C HIS A 329 -3.92 44.67 -12.05
N GLY A 330 -5.19 44.28 -11.98
CA GLY A 330 -6.45 44.71 -12.58
C GLY A 330 -7.37 43.47 -12.71
N THR A 331 -8.63 43.61 -12.27
CA THR A 331 -9.88 42.98 -12.80
C THR A 331 -10.10 41.44 -12.72
N ILE A 332 -11.29 40.83 -12.50
CA ILE A 332 -12.71 41.19 -12.26
C ILE A 332 -13.39 39.96 -11.60
N ALA A 333 -14.36 40.19 -10.70
CA ALA A 333 -15.29 39.18 -10.20
C ALA A 333 -16.66 39.31 -10.89
N HIS A 334 -17.29 38.21 -11.29
CA HIS A 334 -18.68 38.16 -11.76
C HIS A 334 -19.53 37.29 -10.83
N GLY A 335 -20.58 37.89 -10.26
CA GLY A 335 -21.62 37.23 -9.49
C GLY A 335 -23.01 37.47 -10.09
N THR A 336 -23.67 36.36 -10.42
CA THR A 336 -25.07 35.96 -10.14
C THR A 336 -26.31 36.66 -10.74
N THR A 337 -27.24 35.76 -11.08
CA THR A 337 -28.74 35.78 -11.07
C THR A 337 -29.56 36.12 -12.32
N ALA A 338 -30.44 35.16 -12.68
CA ALA A 338 -31.59 35.20 -13.61
C ALA A 338 -32.83 35.87 -12.95
N PRO A 339 -33.96 36.17 -13.65
CA PRO A 339 -34.93 35.14 -14.13
C PRO A 339 -35.79 35.50 -15.38
N GLY A 340 -36.61 34.56 -15.90
CA GLY A 340 -37.92 34.90 -16.52
C GLY A 340 -38.26 34.38 -17.94
N THR A 341 -38.97 33.25 -18.00
CA THR A 341 -40.17 32.85 -18.79
C THR A 341 -40.56 33.39 -20.19
N THR A 342 -41.30 32.51 -20.90
CA THR A 342 -42.14 32.63 -22.15
C THR A 342 -41.36 32.50 -23.46
N GLY A 343 -41.70 31.68 -24.45
CA GLY A 343 -42.98 31.11 -24.90
C GLY A 343 -43.21 31.59 -26.34
N HIS A 344 -43.30 30.66 -27.32
CA HIS A 344 -44.05 30.73 -28.60
C HIS A 344 -43.39 29.97 -29.77
N ILE A 345 -44.28 29.20 -30.44
CA ILE A 345 -44.31 28.59 -31.79
C ILE A 345 -43.44 27.37 -32.07
#